data_AF-F7VTV0-F1
#
_entry.id   AF-F7VTV0-F1
#
_cell.length_a   1.000
_cell.length_b   1.000
_cell.length_c   1.000
_cell.angle_alpha   90.00
_cell.angle_beta   90.00
_cell.angle_gamma   90.00
#
_symmetry.space_group_name_H-M   'P 1'
#
loop_
_entity.id
_entity.type
_entity.pdbx_description
1 polymer ?
#
loop_
_entity_poly.entity_id
_entity_poly.type
_entity_poly.pdbx_seq_one_letter_code
_entity_poly.pdbx_strand_id
1 'polypeptide(L)'
;MPLITTIHESLPYIDPEPTPADRLAAEALITAERSLVPDDPYHALLPPPYTPSSHLTPLIQSEFERIASSLSSNPDAPPPKLNALDLTRYSSIPEIPSPADLSQMDSSEATTLLQSLLEKAYTDHTYVASRRAHLALLDTYGKNAWLIGNWQLEGELKAIEKELADAKREIDLVTLQRKQAQDEAGPEILGLEDTWKKGVGRVLETEAAVEGLRRQVLEVRRGIE
;
A
#
# COMPACT_ATOMS: atom_id res chain seq x y z
N MET A 1 -26.19 12.49 8.12
CA MET A 1 -25.24 11.40 8.41
C MET A 1 -25.65 10.22 7.57
N PRO A 2 -24.80 9.68 6.69
CA PRO A 2 -25.17 8.50 5.91
C PRO A 2 -25.47 7.37 6.90
N LEU A 3 -26.59 6.69 6.68
CA LEU A 3 -27.08 5.61 7.53
C LEU A 3 -26.10 4.44 7.41
N ILE A 4 -25.30 4.23 8.46
CA ILE A 4 -24.23 3.21 8.57
C ILE A 4 -24.81 1.77 8.51
N THR A 5 -26.14 1.65 8.47
CA THR A 5 -26.89 0.39 8.38
C THR A 5 -27.49 0.15 6.99
N THR A 6 -27.13 0.96 5.98
CA THR A 6 -27.62 0.73 4.62
C THR A 6 -26.92 -0.49 4.06
N ILE A 7 -27.63 -1.62 4.02
CA ILE A 7 -27.16 -2.84 3.36
C ILE A 7 -27.37 -2.59 1.87
N HIS A 8 -26.27 -2.37 1.16
CA HIS A 8 -26.27 -2.33 -0.30
C HIS A 8 -26.22 -3.77 -0.80
N GLU A 9 -27.37 -4.29 -1.22
CA GLU A 9 -27.44 -5.61 -1.84
C GLU A 9 -26.79 -5.52 -3.22
N SER A 10 -25.69 -6.25 -3.42
CA SER A 10 -25.05 -6.42 -4.72
C SER A 10 -24.87 -7.91 -4.92
N LEU A 11 -25.29 -8.42 -6.08
CA LEU A 11 -25.36 -9.86 -6.33
C LEU A 11 -24.43 -10.29 -7.47
N PRO A 12 -23.08 -10.20 -7.33
CA PRO A 12 -22.16 -10.48 -8.43
C PRO A 12 -22.25 -11.88 -9.07
N TYR A 13 -22.81 -12.87 -8.37
CA TYR A 13 -22.98 -14.22 -8.92
C TYR A 13 -24.30 -14.42 -9.67
N ILE A 14 -25.29 -13.54 -9.45
CA ILE A 14 -26.58 -13.53 -10.16
C ILE A 14 -26.57 -12.48 -11.27
N ASP A 15 -26.10 -11.28 -10.96
CA ASP A 15 -26.12 -10.13 -11.86
C ASP A 15 -25.08 -10.28 -12.98
N PRO A 16 -25.44 -9.93 -14.23
CA PRO A 16 -24.48 -9.91 -15.32
C PRO A 16 -23.40 -8.86 -15.09
N GLU A 17 -22.18 -9.13 -15.56
CA GLU A 17 -21.09 -8.17 -15.44
C GLU A 17 -21.44 -6.88 -16.22
N PRO A 18 -21.36 -5.69 -15.57
CA PRO A 18 -21.73 -4.43 -16.20
C PRO A 18 -20.81 -4.14 -17.39
N THR A 19 -21.41 -3.71 -18.49
CA THR A 19 -20.65 -3.35 -19.71
C THR A 19 -19.77 -2.13 -19.44
N PRO A 20 -18.69 -1.91 -20.24
CA PRO A 20 -17.86 -0.72 -20.05
C PRO A 20 -18.65 0.59 -20.18
N ALA A 21 -19.70 0.62 -21.00
CA ALA A 21 -20.59 1.77 -21.13
C ALA A 21 -21.37 2.02 -19.84
N ASP A 22 -21.92 0.97 -19.23
CA ASP A 22 -22.65 1.06 -17.95
C ASP A 22 -21.72 1.53 -16.82
N ARG A 23 -20.47 1.05 -16.79
CA ARG A 23 -19.47 1.50 -15.81
C ARG A 23 -19.15 2.98 -15.97
N LEU A 24 -18.91 3.45 -17.19
CA LEU A 24 -18.66 4.86 -17.47
C LEU A 24 -19.87 5.74 -17.09
N ALA A 25 -21.08 5.27 -17.36
CA ALA A 25 -22.30 5.98 -16.97
C ALA A 25 -22.45 6.04 -15.44
N ALA A 26 -22.19 4.94 -14.74
CA ALA A 26 -22.20 4.90 -13.27
C ALA A 26 -21.13 5.81 -12.66
N GLU A 27 -19.90 5.80 -13.18
CA GLU A 27 -18.82 6.70 -12.77
C GLU A 27 -19.17 8.18 -13.00
N ALA A 28 -19.81 8.50 -14.11
CA ALA A 28 -20.30 9.85 -14.39
C ALA A 28 -21.35 10.32 -13.35
N LEU A 29 -22.25 9.44 -12.93
CA LEU A 29 -23.22 9.76 -11.87
C LEU A 29 -22.54 9.89 -10.50
N ILE A 30 -21.61 8.99 -10.16
CA ILE A 30 -20.85 9.07 -8.90
C ILE A 30 -20.05 10.37 -8.83
N THR A 31 -19.40 10.78 -9.92
CA THR A 31 -18.63 12.03 -9.98
C THR A 31 -19.53 13.26 -9.90
N ALA A 32 -20.72 13.24 -10.52
CA ALA A 32 -21.70 14.30 -10.39
C ALA A 32 -22.16 14.46 -8.93
N GLU A 33 -22.52 13.36 -8.24
CA GLU A 33 -22.93 13.41 -6.83
C GLU A 33 -21.78 13.85 -5.91
N ARG A 34 -20.55 13.37 -6.17
CA ARG A 34 -19.36 13.82 -5.44
C ARG A 34 -19.05 15.30 -5.65
N SER A 35 -19.49 15.92 -6.76
CA SER A 35 -19.31 17.36 -6.94
C SER A 35 -20.26 18.19 -6.06
N LEU A 36 -21.37 17.61 -5.59
CA LEU A 36 -22.35 18.29 -4.74
C LEU A 36 -21.93 18.34 -3.27
N VAL A 37 -21.11 17.39 -2.83
CA VAL A 37 -20.61 17.29 -1.46
C VAL A 37 -19.09 17.34 -1.50
N PRO A 38 -18.44 18.33 -0.84
CA PRO A 38 -17.00 18.34 -0.78
C PRO A 38 -16.51 17.03 -0.17
N ASP A 39 -15.57 16.36 -0.84
CA ASP A 39 -14.95 15.14 -0.32
C ASP A 39 -14.37 15.46 1.07
N ASP A 40 -14.88 14.80 2.11
CA ASP A 40 -14.20 14.79 3.40
C ASP A 40 -13.04 13.80 3.27
N PRO A 41 -11.78 14.27 3.32
CA PRO A 41 -10.62 13.37 3.28
C PRO A 41 -10.57 12.45 4.50
N TYR A 42 -11.41 12.70 5.51
CA TYR A 42 -11.45 11.95 6.75
C TYR A 42 -12.80 11.24 6.90
N HIS A 43 -12.74 9.94 7.14
CA HIS A 43 -13.94 9.18 7.42
C HIS A 43 -14.44 9.52 8.84
N ALA A 44 -15.72 9.84 9.00
CA ALA A 44 -16.30 10.31 10.27
C ALA A 44 -16.11 9.36 11.47
N LEU A 45 -15.88 8.07 11.23
CA LEU A 45 -15.63 7.06 12.28
C LEU A 45 -14.14 6.76 12.52
N LEU A 46 -13.25 7.29 11.69
CA LEU A 46 -11.82 7.08 11.85
C LEU A 46 -11.22 8.27 12.62
N PRO A 47 -10.22 8.02 13.49
CA PRO A 47 -9.47 9.12 14.07
C PRO A 47 -8.85 9.96 12.95
N PRO A 48 -8.62 11.27 13.18
CA PRO A 48 -7.93 12.12 12.22
C PRO A 48 -6.58 11.46 11.87
N PRO A 49 -6.19 11.45 10.59
CA PRO A 49 -5.00 10.73 10.17
C PRO A 49 -3.79 11.30 10.87
N TYR A 50 -2.94 10.38 11.29
CA TYR A 50 -1.67 10.71 11.89
C TYR A 50 -0.84 11.48 10.85
N THR A 51 -0.59 12.77 11.11
CA THR A 51 0.34 13.54 10.27
C THR A 51 1.75 13.03 10.57
N PRO A 52 2.44 12.43 9.58
CA PRO A 52 3.71 11.75 9.82
C PRO A 52 4.78 12.69 10.37
N SER A 53 4.63 14.01 10.18
CA SER A 53 5.54 15.04 10.65
C SER A 53 5.31 15.52 12.09
N SER A 54 4.18 15.20 12.73
CA SER A 54 3.86 15.73 14.07
C SER A 54 4.82 15.25 15.16
N HIS A 55 5.47 14.10 14.96
CA HIS A 55 6.48 13.55 15.84
C HIS A 55 7.91 13.69 15.30
N LEU A 56 8.09 14.25 14.10
CA LEU A 56 9.39 14.40 13.48
C LEU A 56 9.99 15.76 13.85
N THR A 57 11.17 15.73 14.45
CA THR A 57 12.00 16.92 14.60
C THR A 57 12.33 17.49 13.22
N PRO A 58 12.45 18.83 13.05
CA PRO A 58 12.81 19.44 11.77
C PRO A 58 14.04 18.83 11.07
N LEU A 59 15.03 18.37 11.85
CA LEU A 59 16.20 17.67 11.33
C LEU A 59 15.83 16.36 10.63
N ILE A 60 14.99 15.54 11.26
CA ILE A 60 14.55 14.25 10.70
C ILE A 60 13.69 14.49 9.46
N GLN A 61 12.84 15.52 9.50
CA GLN A 61 12.02 15.91 8.36
C GLN A 61 12.88 16.29 7.14
N SER A 62 13.96 17.06 7.34
CA SER A 62 14.89 17.41 6.25
C SER A 62 15.59 16.19 5.63
N GLU A 63 15.87 15.14 6.42
CA GLU A 63 16.43 13.89 5.91
C GLU A 63 15.42 13.09 5.10
N PHE A 64 14.16 13.03 5.53
CA PHE A 64 13.09 12.42 4.75
C PHE A 64 12.88 13.14 3.42
N GLU A 65 12.89 14.46 3.40
CA GLU A 65 12.80 15.26 2.17
C GLU A 65 13.97 14.98 1.23
N ARG A 66 15.20 14.90 1.77
CA ARG A 66 16.40 14.55 1.00
C ARG A 66 16.29 13.14 0.39
N ILE A 67 15.84 12.15 1.16
CA ILE A 67 15.64 10.78 0.66
C ILE A 67 14.52 10.75 -0.40
N ALA A 68 13.39 11.39 -0.13
CA ALA A 68 12.25 11.45 -1.05
C ALA A 68 12.60 12.10 -2.39
N SER A 69 13.45 13.14 -2.37
CA SER A 69 13.91 13.81 -3.60
C SER A 69 14.65 12.87 -4.57
N SER A 70 15.32 11.83 -4.06
CA SER A 70 16.00 10.84 -4.89
C SER A 70 15.06 9.81 -5.51
N LEU A 71 14.09 9.33 -4.72
CA LEU A 71 13.08 8.35 -5.15
C LEU A 71 12.17 8.90 -6.26
N SER A 72 11.88 10.21 -6.23
CA SER A 72 11.08 10.87 -7.26
C SER A 72 11.74 10.88 -8.65
N SER A 73 13.07 10.74 -8.72
CA SER A 73 13.82 10.80 -9.98
C SER A 73 14.06 9.41 -10.59
N ASN A 74 14.20 8.38 -9.75
CA ASN A 74 14.31 6.99 -10.16
C ASN A 74 14.00 6.10 -8.93
N PRO A 75 12.96 5.25 -8.96
CA PRO A 75 12.55 4.43 -7.81
C PRO A 75 13.58 3.38 -7.40
N ASP A 76 14.49 2.98 -8.31
CA ASP A 76 15.56 2.03 -8.03
C ASP A 76 16.90 2.71 -7.69
N ALA A 77 16.96 4.05 -7.72
CA ALA A 77 18.19 4.75 -7.39
C ALA A 77 18.43 4.78 -5.88
N PRO A 78 19.66 4.49 -5.41
CA PRO A 78 20.00 4.60 -4.01
C PRO A 78 19.83 6.06 -3.53
N PRO A 79 19.45 6.26 -2.24
CA PRO A 79 19.32 7.60 -1.69
C PRO A 79 20.63 8.37 -1.82
N PRO A 80 20.59 9.73 -1.85
CA PRO A 80 21.80 10.51 -2.00
C PRO A 80 22.75 10.16 -0.86
N LYS A 81 24.03 9.97 -1.14
CA LYS A 81 24.97 9.63 -0.07
C LYS A 81 25.09 10.82 0.87
N LEU A 82 24.88 10.58 2.17
CA LEU A 82 25.24 11.54 3.20
C LEU A 82 26.76 11.61 3.27
N ASN A 83 27.33 12.75 2.91
CA ASN A 83 28.76 13.05 3.13
C ASN A 83 28.99 13.45 4.61
N ALA A 84 28.39 12.73 5.55
CA ALA A 84 28.48 13.03 6.97
C ALA A 84 29.73 12.40 7.62
N LEU A 85 30.25 11.33 7.02
CA LEU A 85 31.39 10.58 7.54
C LEU A 85 32.55 10.69 6.56
N ASP A 86 33.61 11.37 6.99
CA ASP A 86 34.88 11.39 6.28
C ASP A 86 35.65 10.09 6.58
N LEU A 87 35.54 9.14 5.67
CA LEU A 87 36.26 7.86 5.74
C LEU A 87 37.70 7.99 5.23
N THR A 88 38.09 9.12 4.62
CA THR A 88 39.44 9.29 4.09
C THR A 88 40.49 9.16 5.19
N ARG A 89 40.14 9.65 6.39
CA ARG A 89 40.90 9.55 7.65
C ARG A 89 41.41 8.14 7.97
N TYR A 90 40.65 7.10 7.64
CA TYR A 90 40.99 5.70 7.96
C TYR A 90 41.60 4.94 6.77
N SER A 91 41.58 5.54 5.57
CA SER A 91 42.11 4.94 4.35
C SER A 91 43.51 5.44 3.98
N SER A 92 43.89 6.62 4.47
CA SER A 92 45.22 7.20 4.27
C SER A 92 46.19 6.68 5.33
N ILE A 93 47.23 5.96 4.90
CA ILE A 93 48.38 5.69 5.75
C ILE A 93 49.08 7.05 5.99
N PRO A 94 49.32 7.48 7.23
CA PRO A 94 50.00 8.74 7.48
C PRO A 94 51.40 8.70 6.85
N GLU A 95 51.70 9.62 5.93
CA GLU A 95 53.06 9.81 5.43
C GLU A 95 53.93 10.33 6.57
N ILE A 96 54.95 9.55 6.93
CA ILE A 96 55.90 9.94 7.96
C ILE A 96 56.89 10.91 7.29
N PRO A 97 56.94 12.19 7.69
CA PRO A 97 57.86 13.15 7.11
C PRO A 97 59.30 12.71 7.38
N SER A 98 60.20 12.99 6.43
CA SER A 98 61.60 12.62 6.62
C SER A 98 62.25 13.50 7.70
N PRO A 99 63.33 13.04 8.36
CA PRO A 99 64.06 13.87 9.31
C PRO A 99 64.58 15.19 8.70
N ALA A 100 64.81 15.23 7.38
CA ALA A 100 65.21 16.43 6.66
C ALA A 100 64.06 17.44 6.57
N ASP A 101 62.83 16.97 6.31
CA ASP A 101 61.64 17.82 6.23
C ASP A 101 61.29 18.40 7.61
N LEU A 102 61.43 17.58 8.66
CA LEU A 102 61.23 18.01 10.05
C LEU A 102 62.25 19.04 10.51
N SER A 103 63.49 18.99 9.97
CA SER A 103 64.55 19.94 10.30
C SER A 103 64.39 21.31 9.64
N GLN A 104 63.55 21.40 8.59
CA GLN A 104 63.25 22.64 7.88
C GLN A 104 62.02 23.37 8.44
N MET A 105 61.21 22.70 9.26
CA MET A 105 60.03 23.27 9.91
C MET A 105 60.38 23.95 11.22
N ASP A 106 59.52 24.88 11.66
CA ASP A 106 59.66 25.47 13.00
C ASP A 106 59.47 24.38 14.07
N SER A 107 60.20 24.48 15.18
CA SER A 107 60.23 23.44 16.21
C SER A 107 58.85 23.20 16.83
N SER A 108 58.03 24.25 16.95
CA SER A 108 56.66 24.13 17.44
C SER A 108 55.76 23.40 16.44
N GLU A 109 55.88 23.68 15.14
CA GLU A 109 55.08 23.05 14.08
C GLU A 109 55.47 21.58 13.86
N ALA A 110 56.76 21.27 13.93
CA ALA A 110 57.24 19.89 13.88
C ALA A 110 56.71 19.06 15.06
N THR A 111 56.64 19.64 16.26
CA THR A 111 56.14 18.94 17.46
C THR A 111 54.64 18.65 17.37
N THR A 112 53.82 19.62 16.94
CA THR A 112 52.37 19.43 16.79
C THR A 112 52.04 18.43 15.68
N LEU A 113 52.77 18.47 14.57
CA LEU A 113 52.64 17.50 13.48
C LEU A 113 52.96 16.08 13.98
N LEU A 114 54.11 15.89 14.64
CA LEU A 114 54.52 14.60 15.20
C LEU A 114 53.52 14.07 16.23
N GLN A 115 53.00 14.93 17.10
CA GLN A 115 51.97 14.55 18.06
C GLN A 115 50.70 14.07 17.34
N SER A 116 50.23 14.78 16.32
CA SER A 116 49.05 14.38 15.55
C SER A 116 49.24 13.07 14.79
N LEU A 117 50.45 12.81 14.27
CA LEU A 117 50.81 11.54 13.61
C LEU A 117 50.85 10.39 14.61
N LEU A 118 51.41 10.62 15.79
CA LEU A 118 51.47 9.63 16.86
C LEU A 118 50.07 9.27 17.35
N GLU A 119 49.21 10.26 17.59
CA GLU A 119 47.81 10.05 17.96
C GLU A 119 47.09 9.19 16.91
N LYS A 120 47.23 9.52 15.62
CA LYS A 120 46.67 8.70 14.52
C LYS A 120 47.20 7.26 14.53
N ALA A 121 48.51 7.08 14.64
CA ALA A 121 49.13 5.75 14.67
C ALA A 121 48.63 4.89 15.85
N TYR A 122 48.46 5.48 17.04
CA TYR A 122 47.86 4.77 18.17
C TYR A 122 46.39 4.42 17.93
N THR A 123 45.60 5.33 17.33
CA THR A 123 44.20 5.03 16.99
C THR A 123 44.08 3.90 15.97
N ASP A 124 44.96 3.87 14.95
CA ASP A 124 44.98 2.80 13.95
C ASP A 124 45.41 1.47 14.57
N HIS A 125 46.45 1.49 15.41
CA HIS A 125 46.92 0.29 16.11
C HIS A 125 45.83 -0.31 16.99
N THR A 126 45.15 0.52 17.79
CA THR A 126 44.04 0.06 18.66
C THR A 126 42.85 -0.46 17.85
N TYR A 127 42.52 0.16 16.72
CA TYR A 127 41.48 -0.33 15.82
C TYR A 127 41.86 -1.70 15.21
N VAL A 128 43.08 -1.86 14.69
CA VAL A 128 43.53 -3.13 14.11
C VAL A 128 43.61 -4.23 15.17
N ALA A 129 44.07 -3.90 16.38
CA ALA A 129 44.10 -4.84 17.50
C ALA A 129 42.68 -5.32 17.89
N SER A 130 41.71 -4.40 18.01
CA SER A 130 40.32 -4.77 18.28
C SER A 130 39.68 -5.54 17.13
N ARG A 131 39.94 -5.15 15.87
CA ARG A 131 39.47 -5.88 14.68
C ARG A 131 40.03 -7.31 14.64
N ARG A 132 41.28 -7.53 15.00
CA ARG A 132 41.86 -8.89 15.09
C ARG A 132 41.09 -9.74 16.11
N ALA A 133 40.75 -9.18 17.27
CA ALA A 133 39.95 -9.88 18.28
C ALA A 133 38.52 -10.18 17.75
N HIS A 134 37.87 -9.22 17.08
CA HIS A 134 36.56 -9.43 16.47
C HIS A 134 36.58 -10.48 15.35
N LEU A 135 37.60 -10.49 14.50
CA LEU A 135 37.76 -11.50 13.45
C LEU A 135 38.02 -12.88 14.03
N ALA A 136 38.78 -12.98 15.13
CA ALA A 136 38.93 -14.25 15.84
C ALA A 136 37.60 -14.76 16.39
N LEU A 137 36.75 -13.87 16.94
CA LEU A 137 35.41 -14.23 17.40
C LEU A 137 34.47 -14.63 16.24
N LEU A 138 34.58 -13.94 15.09
CA LEU A 138 33.82 -14.25 13.90
C LEU A 138 34.23 -15.60 13.29
N ASP A 139 35.52 -15.92 13.30
CA ASP A 139 36.02 -17.21 12.81
C ASP A 139 35.55 -18.36 13.70
N THR A 140 35.53 -18.16 15.03
CA THR A 140 35.11 -19.20 15.98
C THR A 140 33.60 -19.38 16.05
N TYR A 141 32.80 -18.31 16.00
CA TYR A 141 31.34 -18.39 16.24
C TYR A 141 30.48 -17.93 15.07
N GLY A 142 31.04 -17.24 14.07
CA GLY A 142 30.28 -16.60 13.01
C GLY A 142 29.44 -17.56 12.20
N LYS A 143 29.99 -18.73 11.84
CA LYS A 143 29.25 -19.77 11.12
C LYS A 143 28.03 -20.24 11.91
N ASN A 144 28.19 -20.52 13.20
CA ASN A 144 27.10 -21.02 14.03
C ASN A 144 26.04 -19.94 14.28
N ALA A 145 26.46 -18.71 14.54
CA ALA A 145 25.55 -17.57 14.69
C ALA A 145 24.73 -17.33 13.40
N TRP A 146 25.36 -17.42 12.23
CA TRP A 146 24.68 -17.28 10.95
C TRP A 146 23.66 -18.40 10.71
N LEU A 147 24.02 -19.66 11.01
CA LEU A 147 23.08 -20.79 10.88
C LEU A 147 21.87 -20.66 11.81
N ILE A 148 22.07 -20.19 13.04
CA ILE A 148 20.97 -19.94 13.99
C ILE A 148 20.06 -18.82 13.46
N GLY A 149 20.65 -17.73 12.97
CA GLY A 149 19.89 -16.63 12.36
C GLY A 149 19.08 -17.10 11.15
N ASN A 150 19.67 -17.93 10.27
CA ASN A 150 18.96 -18.51 9.15
C ASN A 150 17.79 -19.42 9.60
N TRP A 151 18.00 -20.25 10.63
CA TRP A 151 16.93 -21.08 11.19
C TRP A 151 15.78 -20.26 11.77
N GLN A 152 16.06 -19.14 12.44
CA GLN A 152 15.05 -18.22 12.94
C GLN A 152 14.24 -17.60 11.78
N LEU A 153 14.92 -17.11 10.74
CA LEU A 153 14.29 -16.55 9.55
C LEU A 153 13.43 -17.57 8.81
N GLU A 154 13.87 -18.82 8.70
CA GLU A 154 13.05 -19.91 8.16
C GLU A 154 11.81 -20.18 9.00
N GLY A 155 11.89 -20.03 10.32
CA GLY A 155 10.75 -20.13 11.22
C GLY A 155 9.72 -19.01 11.00
N GLU A 156 10.19 -17.77 10.90
CA GLU A 156 9.36 -16.61 10.60
C GLU A 156 8.68 -16.73 9.23
N LEU A 157 9.43 -17.15 8.21
CA LEU A 157 8.91 -17.37 6.87
C LEU A 157 7.78 -18.41 6.87
N LYS A 158 7.98 -19.56 7.55
CA LYS A 158 6.94 -20.59 7.67
C LYS A 158 5.70 -20.10 8.41
N ALA A 159 5.86 -19.24 9.41
CA ALA A 159 4.74 -18.67 10.14
C ALA A 159 3.91 -17.76 9.22
N ILE A 160 4.57 -16.87 8.46
CA ILE A 160 3.90 -15.96 7.52
C ILE A 160 3.24 -16.75 6.37
N GLU A 161 3.91 -17.78 5.84
CA GLU A 161 3.33 -18.65 4.81
C GLU A 161 2.07 -19.38 5.31
N LYS A 162 2.07 -19.80 6.57
CA LYS A 162 0.90 -20.41 7.21
C LYS A 162 -0.24 -19.40 7.35
N GLU A 163 0.04 -18.21 7.88
CA GLU A 163 -0.97 -17.14 8.01
C GLU A 163 -1.59 -16.79 6.66
N LEU A 164 -0.78 -16.69 5.60
CA LEU A 164 -1.24 -16.47 4.24
C LEU A 164 -2.12 -17.61 3.74
N ALA A 165 -1.75 -18.86 4.00
CA ALA A 165 -2.55 -20.02 3.60
C ALA A 165 -3.89 -20.06 4.34
N ASP A 166 -3.90 -19.72 5.63
CA ASP A 166 -5.12 -19.69 6.45
C ASP A 166 -6.04 -18.54 6.00
N ALA A 167 -5.50 -17.34 5.76
CA ALA A 167 -6.26 -16.21 5.21
C ALA A 167 -6.87 -16.52 3.84
N LYS A 168 -6.14 -17.22 2.95
CA LYS A 168 -6.69 -17.69 1.66
C LYS A 168 -7.86 -18.65 1.85
N ARG A 169 -7.75 -19.60 2.79
CA ARG A 169 -8.86 -20.52 3.10
C ARG A 169 -10.07 -19.77 3.63
N GLU A 170 -9.88 -18.78 4.50
CA GLU A 170 -10.99 -17.96 5.01
C GLU A 170 -11.69 -17.19 3.89
N ILE A 171 -10.92 -16.59 2.98
CA ILE A 171 -11.46 -15.93 1.79
C ILE A 171 -12.28 -16.92 0.94
N ASP A 172 -11.75 -18.11 0.69
CA ASP A 172 -12.44 -19.14 -0.10
C ASP A 172 -13.75 -19.59 0.56
N LEU A 173 -13.75 -19.78 1.89
CA LEU A 173 -14.95 -20.14 2.65
C LEU A 173 -16.02 -19.06 2.58
N VAL A 174 -15.66 -17.79 2.77
CA VAL A 174 -16.59 -16.66 2.66
C VAL A 174 -17.11 -16.52 1.24
N THR A 175 -16.26 -16.71 0.25
CA THR A 175 -16.62 -16.64 -1.17
C THR A 175 -17.62 -17.73 -1.54
N LEU A 176 -17.39 -18.96 -1.05
CA LEU A 176 -18.28 -20.10 -1.25
C LEU A 176 -19.63 -19.90 -0.56
N GLN A 177 -19.62 -19.44 0.70
CA GLN A 177 -20.85 -19.10 1.44
C GLN A 177 -21.66 -18.01 0.71
N ARG A 178 -21.00 -16.94 0.24
CA ARG A 178 -21.65 -15.87 -0.53
C ARG A 178 -22.25 -16.41 -1.81
N LYS A 179 -21.52 -17.25 -2.53
CA LYS A 179 -22.02 -17.88 -3.76
C LYS A 179 -23.25 -18.74 -3.49
N GLN A 180 -23.20 -19.61 -2.48
CA GLN A 180 -24.35 -20.45 -2.12
C GLN A 180 -25.59 -19.63 -1.77
N ALA A 181 -25.45 -18.58 -0.96
CA ALA A 181 -26.56 -17.71 -0.60
C ALA A 181 -27.19 -17.02 -1.83
N GLN A 182 -26.37 -16.61 -2.81
CA GLN A 182 -26.85 -16.02 -4.05
C GLN A 182 -27.46 -17.07 -4.98
N ASP A 183 -26.84 -18.24 -5.14
CA ASP A 183 -27.39 -19.32 -5.96
C ASP A 183 -28.76 -19.81 -5.42
N GLU A 184 -28.99 -19.76 -4.11
CA GLU A 184 -30.28 -20.06 -3.47
C GLU A 184 -31.35 -18.98 -3.75
N ALA A 185 -30.98 -17.69 -3.71
CA ALA A 185 -31.91 -16.58 -3.93
C ALA A 185 -32.18 -16.27 -5.41
N GLY A 186 -31.22 -16.57 -6.29
CA GLY A 186 -31.31 -16.33 -7.74
C GLY A 186 -32.59 -16.83 -8.42
N PRO A 187 -33.01 -18.10 -8.24
CA PRO A 187 -34.23 -18.61 -8.87
C PRO A 187 -35.49 -17.91 -8.35
N GLU A 188 -35.53 -17.48 -7.08
CA GLU A 188 -36.65 -16.73 -6.53
C GLU A 188 -36.75 -15.35 -7.19
N ILE A 189 -35.63 -14.64 -7.32
CA ILE A 189 -35.58 -13.32 -7.98
C ILE A 189 -36.08 -13.41 -9.43
N LEU A 190 -35.61 -14.41 -10.18
CA LEU A 190 -36.05 -14.64 -11.56
C LEU A 190 -37.55 -14.98 -11.65
N GLY A 191 -38.06 -15.79 -10.71
CA GLY A 191 -39.47 -16.13 -10.63
C GLY A 191 -40.35 -14.93 -10.33
N LEU A 192 -39.91 -14.04 -9.42
CA LEU A 192 -40.58 -12.79 -9.10
C LEU A 192 -40.59 -11.84 -10.30
N GLU A 193 -39.47 -11.72 -11.03
CA GLU A 193 -39.37 -10.89 -12.23
C GLU A 193 -40.32 -11.37 -13.34
N ASP A 194 -40.35 -12.67 -13.63
CA ASP A 194 -41.24 -13.23 -14.66
C ASP A 194 -42.71 -13.11 -14.27
N THR A 195 -43.04 -13.37 -12.99
CA THR A 195 -44.40 -13.19 -12.47
C THR A 195 -44.84 -11.73 -12.58
N TRP A 196 -43.95 -10.79 -12.27
CA TRP A 196 -44.20 -9.36 -12.41
C TRP A 196 -44.42 -8.97 -13.88
N LYS A 197 -43.54 -9.39 -14.81
CA LYS A 197 -43.68 -9.11 -16.25
C LYS A 197 -45.01 -9.63 -16.80
N LYS A 198 -45.39 -10.87 -16.44
CA LYS A 198 -46.69 -11.46 -16.81
C LYS A 198 -47.86 -10.70 -16.20
N GLY A 199 -47.75 -10.27 -14.94
CA GLY A 199 -48.76 -9.47 -14.26
C GLY A 199 -49.02 -8.15 -14.97
N VAL A 200 -47.95 -7.39 -15.25
CA VAL A 200 -48.03 -6.11 -15.99
C VAL A 200 -48.55 -6.33 -17.42
N GLY A 201 -48.05 -7.35 -18.11
CA GLY A 201 -48.50 -7.70 -19.46
C GLY A 201 -50.01 -7.97 -19.51
N ARG A 202 -50.53 -8.77 -18.57
CA ARG A 202 -51.97 -9.04 -18.47
C ARG A 202 -52.79 -7.78 -18.22
N VAL A 203 -52.33 -6.86 -17.36
CA VAL A 203 -53.04 -5.59 -17.14
C VAL A 203 -53.10 -4.77 -18.44
N LEU A 204 -51.98 -4.65 -19.15
CA LEU A 204 -51.93 -3.92 -20.42
C LEU A 204 -52.81 -4.57 -21.50
N GLU A 205 -52.82 -5.90 -21.59
CA GLU A 205 -53.70 -6.64 -22.49
C GLU A 205 -55.18 -6.39 -22.18
N THR A 206 -55.55 -6.39 -20.88
CA THR A 206 -56.93 -6.10 -20.48
C THR A 206 -57.34 -4.66 -20.79
N GLU A 207 -56.47 -3.67 -20.52
CA GLU A 207 -56.73 -2.26 -20.84
C GLU A 207 -56.88 -2.06 -22.35
N ALA A 208 -56.00 -2.68 -23.15
CA ALA A 208 -56.09 -2.63 -24.61
C ALA A 208 -57.38 -3.27 -25.15
N ALA A 209 -57.79 -4.41 -24.57
CA ALA A 209 -59.05 -5.07 -24.94
C ALA A 209 -60.28 -4.23 -24.57
N VAL A 210 -60.26 -3.57 -23.40
CA VAL A 210 -61.33 -2.67 -22.95
C VAL A 210 -61.45 -1.45 -23.86
N GLU A 211 -60.34 -0.80 -24.22
CA GLU A 211 -60.35 0.31 -25.17
C GLU A 211 -60.77 -0.13 -26.58
N GLY A 212 -60.37 -1.32 -27.02
CA GLY A 212 -60.84 -1.93 -28.27
C GLY A 212 -62.37 -2.11 -28.27
N LEU A 213 -62.92 -2.68 -27.19
CA LEU A 213 -64.36 -2.84 -27.00
C LEU A 213 -65.08 -1.48 -26.97
N ARG A 214 -64.50 -0.48 -26.30
CA ARG A 214 -65.05 0.87 -26.24
C ARG A 214 -65.17 1.51 -27.62
N ARG A 215 -64.17 1.34 -28.50
CA ARG A 215 -64.22 1.82 -29.89
C ARG A 215 -65.34 1.16 -30.68
N GLN A 216 -65.47 -0.17 -30.58
CA GLN A 216 -66.55 -0.92 -31.23
C GLN A 216 -67.93 -0.42 -30.78
N VAL A 217 -68.13 -0.19 -29.47
CA VAL A 217 -69.39 0.36 -28.95
C VAL A 217 -69.69 1.76 -29.51
N LEU A 218 -68.67 2.62 -29.66
CA LEU A 218 -68.84 3.96 -30.25
C LEU A 218 -69.18 3.90 -31.74
N GLU A 219 -68.58 2.97 -32.50
CA GLU A 219 -68.90 2.76 -33.91
C GLU A 219 -70.34 2.27 -34.10
N VAL A 220 -70.78 1.29 -33.32
CA VAL A 220 -72.17 0.81 -33.34
C VAL A 220 -73.15 1.94 -33.03
N ARG A 221 -72.84 2.79 -32.04
CA ARG A 221 -73.68 3.96 -31.73
C ARG A 221 -73.76 4.98 -32.86
N ARG A 222 -72.69 5.16 -33.65
CA ARG A 222 -72.67 6.07 -34.80
C ARG A 222 -73.38 5.52 -36.03
N GLY A 223 -73.46 4.20 -36.20
CA GLY A 223 -74.17 3.56 -37.31
C GLY A 223 -75.68 3.36 -37.09
N ILE A 224 -76.20 3.77 -35.92
CA ILE A 224 -77.62 3.68 -35.54
C ILE A 224 -78.34 5.04 -35.71
N GLU A 225 -77.63 6.10 -36.10
CA GLU A 225 -78.18 7.37 -36.62
C GLU A 225 -78.23 7.36 -38.15
#